data_AF-A0A930T844-F1
#
_entry.id   AF-A0A930T844-F1
#
_cell.length_a   1.000
_cell.length_b   1.000
_cell.length_c   1.000
_cell.angle_alpha   90.00
_cell.angle_beta   90.00
_cell.angle_gamma   90.00
#
_symmetry.space_group_name_H-M   'P 1'
#
loop_
_entity.id
_entity.type
_entity.pdbx_description
1 polymer ?
#
loop_
_entity_poly.entity_id
_entity_poly.type
_entity_poly.pdbx_seq_one_letter_code
_entity_poly.pdbx_strand_id
1 'polypeptide(L)' 'MMILDGQGCSELYRKNQCIIRHARLHPDITKVFLSSNSKEFGQREVARLLQNTGIRYFSKTTNFLGWLQAQNL' A
#
# COMPACT_ATOMS: atom_id res chain seq x y z
N MET A 1 8.03 4.34 8.10
CA MET A 1 6.88 3.52 7.64
C MET A 1 5.67 4.42 7.58
N MET A 2 5.14 4.68 6.38
CA MET A 2 3.89 5.44 6.21
C MET A 2 2.76 4.44 5.96
N ILE A 3 1.80 4.36 6.88
CA ILE A 3 0.53 3.67 6.64
C ILE A 3 -0.35 4.69 5.94
N LEU A 4 -0.63 4.48 4.66
CA LEU A 4 -1.61 5.29 3.94
C LEU A 4 -2.98 4.79 4.35
N ASP A 5 -3.55 5.32 5.43
CA ASP A 5 -4.98 5.20 5.66
C ASP A 5 -5.67 6.16 4.69
N GLY A 6 -6.65 5.67 3.93
CA GLY A 6 -7.21 6.36 2.76
C GLY A 6 -8.03 7.62 3.06
N GLN A 7 -7.74 8.36 4.13
CA GLN A 7 -8.50 9.52 4.60
C GLN A 7 -8.26 10.79 3.75
N GLY A 8 -7.16 10.88 3.00
CA GLY A 8 -6.80 12.08 2.23
C GLY A 8 -7.31 12.14 0.78
N CYS A 9 -8.06 11.16 0.29
CA CYS A 9 -8.44 11.10 -1.13
C CYS A 9 -9.94 10.83 -1.29
N SER A 10 -10.69 11.86 -1.69
CA SER A 10 -12.07 11.74 -2.14
C SER A 10 -12.10 11.13 -3.55
N GLU A 11 -12.85 10.03 -3.71
CA GLU A 11 -12.99 9.14 -4.88
C GLU A 11 -11.97 8.00 -5.05
N LEU A 12 -12.52 6.87 -5.51
CA LEU A 12 -11.90 5.54 -5.53
C LEU A 12 -10.70 5.43 -6.49
N TYR A 13 -10.81 6.00 -7.68
CA TYR A 13 -9.70 6.05 -8.65
C TYR A 13 -8.63 7.07 -8.23
N ARG A 14 -9.04 8.17 -7.59
CA ARG A 14 -8.15 9.20 -7.04
C ARG A 14 -7.31 8.68 -5.86
N LYS A 15 -7.86 7.79 -5.03
CA LYS A 15 -7.13 7.13 -3.92
C LYS A 15 -5.86 6.45 -4.43
N ASN A 16 -5.96 5.62 -5.46
CA ASN A 16 -4.79 4.96 -6.06
C ASN A 16 -3.79 5.96 -6.63
N GLN A 17 -4.26 6.97 -7.38
CA GLN A 17 -3.36 7.96 -7.98
C GLN A 17 -2.59 8.78 -6.94
N CYS A 18 -3.23 9.17 -5.83
CA CYS A 18 -2.55 9.92 -4.77
C CYS A 18 -1.50 9.06 -4.05
N ILE A 19 -1.86 7.81 -3.71
CA ILE A 19 -0.96 6.83 -3.11
C ILE A 19 0.28 6.61 -4.00
N ILE A 20 0.05 6.42 -5.30
CA ILE A 20 1.11 6.22 -6.30
C ILE A 20 1.98 7.47 -6.46
N ARG A 21 1.36 8.65 -6.57
CA ARG A 21 2.08 9.92 -6.71
C ARG A 21 2.97 10.16 -5.50
N HIS A 22 2.45 9.97 -4.29
CA HIS A 22 3.25 10.10 -3.07
C HIS A 22 4.41 9.09 -3.05
N ALA A 23 4.17 7.83 -3.46
CA ALA A 23 5.23 6.83 -3.52
C ALA A 23 6.37 7.21 -4.47
N ARG A 24 6.04 7.77 -5.64
CA ARG A 24 7.02 8.26 -6.62
C ARG A 24 7.81 9.47 -6.15
N LEU A 25 7.22 10.36 -5.34
CA LEU A 25 7.89 11.55 -4.83
C LEU A 25 8.89 11.26 -3.69
N HIS A 26 8.77 10.10 -3.04
CA HIS A 26 9.60 9.73 -1.89
C HIS A 26 10.17 8.32 -2.03
N PRO A 27 10.90 7.98 -3.11
CA PRO A 27 11.26 6.59 -3.43
C PRO A 27 12.10 5.89 -2.35
N ASP A 28 12.84 6.65 -1.55
CA ASP A 28 13.77 6.18 -0.52
C ASP A 28 13.06 5.66 0.74
N ILE A 29 11.75 5.94 0.87
CA ILE A 29 10.95 5.54 2.02
C ILE A 29 10.19 4.26 1.70
N THR A 30 10.43 3.22 2.49
CA THR A 30 9.62 1.98 2.47
C THR A 30 8.16 2.29 2.82
N LYS A 31 7.25 1.93 1.92
CA LYS A 31 5.80 2.16 2.06
C LYS A 31 5.04 0.86 2.09
N VAL A 32 4.06 0.81 2.97
CA VAL A 32 3.18 -0.34 3.15
C VAL A 32 1.74 0.15 3.08
N PHE A 33 0.92 -0.55 2.31
CA PHE A 33 -0.51 -0.33 2.27
C PHE A 33 -1.22 -1.54 2.89
N LEU A 34 -1.90 -1.33 4.00
CA LEU A 34 -2.68 -2.35 4.70
C LEU A 34 -4.16 -2.03 4.51
N SER A 35 -4.90 -2.92 3.85
CA SER A 35 -6.33 -2.73 3.66
C SER A 35 -7.05 -4.07 3.51
N SER A 36 -8.02 -4.31 4.39
CA SER A 36 -8.91 -5.47 4.33
C SER A 36 -9.89 -5.43 3.15
N ASN A 37 -9.94 -4.32 2.40
CA ASN A 37 -10.76 -4.19 1.20
C ASN A 37 -10.09 -4.87 -0.01
N SER A 38 -9.99 -6.19 0.07
CA SER A 38 -9.36 -7.03 -0.94
C SER A 38 -10.14 -7.08 -2.26
N LYS A 39 -11.44 -6.77 -2.25
CA LYS A 39 -12.26 -6.67 -3.47
C LYS A 39 -11.74 -5.59 -4.42
N GLU A 40 -11.18 -4.51 -3.88
CA GLU A 40 -10.65 -3.40 -4.68
C GLU A 40 -9.12 -3.49 -4.80
N PHE A 41 -8.42 -3.61 -3.67
CA PHE A 41 -6.95 -3.54 -3.65
C PHE A 41 -6.26 -4.89 -3.83
N GLY A 42 -6.99 -5.99 -3.67
CA GLY A 42 -6.52 -7.34 -3.98
C GLY A 42 -6.65 -7.72 -5.44
N GLN A 43 -7.28 -6.87 -6.28
CA GLN A 43 -7.29 -7.09 -7.71
C GLN A 43 -5.87 -7.09 -8.25
N ARG A 44 -5.55 -8.06 -9.12
CA ARG A 44 -4.18 -8.29 -9.61
C ARG A 44 -3.56 -7.04 -10.24
N GLU A 45 -4.36 -6.25 -10.95
CA GLU A 45 -3.93 -5.00 -11.59
C GLU A 45 -3.57 -3.93 -10.57
N VAL A 46 -4.42 -3.72 -9.56
CA VAL A 46 -4.19 -2.74 -8.49
C VAL A 46 -3.00 -3.13 -7.63
N ALA A 47 -2.90 -4.41 -7.22
CA ALA A 47 -1.78 -4.91 -6.44
C ALA A 47 -0.45 -4.78 -7.20
N ARG A 48 -0.44 -5.08 -8.50
CA ARG A 48 0.75 -4.91 -9.36
C ARG A 48 1.12 -3.43 -9.50
N LEU A 49 0.14 -2.54 -9.65
CA LEU A 49 0.37 -1.10 -9.73
C LEU A 49 1.01 -0.55 -8.44
N LEU A 50 0.51 -0.97 -7.28
CA LEU A 50 1.11 -0.63 -5.97
C LEU A 50 2.55 -1.16 -5.88
N GLN A 51 2.77 -2.43 -6.22
CA GLN A 51 4.09 -3.06 -6.17
C GLN A 51 5.11 -2.37 -7.09
N ASN A 52 4.72 -2.02 -8.31
CA ASN A 52 5.56 -1.32 -9.29
C ASN A 52 5.98 0.08 -8.82
N THR A 53 5.31 0.63 -7.81
CA THR A 53 5.61 1.95 -7.23
C THR A 53 6.32 1.85 -5.88
N GLY A 54 6.79 0.65 -5.51
CA GLY A 54 7.51 0.40 -4.25
C GLY A 54 6.58 0.27 -3.04
N ILE A 55 5.27 0.15 -3.24
CA ILE A 55 4.31 -0.06 -2.15
C ILE A 55 4.03 -1.55 -1.99
N ARG A 56 4.28 -2.08 -0.79
CA ARG A 56 3.88 -3.45 -0.44
C ARG A 56 2.44 -3.46 0.08
N TYR A 57 1.57 -4.22 -0.58
CA TYR A 57 0.17 -4.39 -0.15
C TYR A 57 0.00 -5.60 0.78
N PHE A 58 -0.75 -5.41 1.86
CA PHE A 58 -1.26 -6.49 2.71
C PHE A 58 -2.78 -6.40 2.84
N SER A 59 -3.46 -7.52 2.62
CA SER A 59 -4.91 -7.64 2.84
C SER A 59 -5.27 -8.09 4.26
N LYS A 60 -4.28 -8.57 5.02
CA LYS A 60 -4.44 -9.09 6.38
C LYS A 60 -3.38 -8.51 7.29
N THR A 61 -3.80 -8.03 8.46
CA THR A 61 -2.89 -7.50 9.50
C THR A 61 -1.85 -8.53 9.92
N THR A 62 -2.21 -9.81 10.01
CA THR A 62 -1.27 -10.89 10.39
C THR A 62 -0.11 -11.02 9.42
N ASN A 63 -0.37 -10.92 8.11
CA ASN A 63 0.69 -10.97 7.09
C ASN A 63 1.61 -9.75 7.18
N PHE A 64 1.03 -8.57 7.43
CA PHE A 64 1.79 -7.36 7.67
C PHE A 64 2.71 -7.49 8.91
N LEU A 65 2.16 -7.98 10.03
CA LEU A 65 2.92 -8.17 11.26
C LEU A 65 4.05 -9.20 11.09
N GLY A 66 3.80 -10.32 10.43
CA GLY A 66 4.83 -11.32 10.14
C GLY A 66 5.96 -10.76 9.26
N TRP A 67 5.61 -9.96 8.25
CA TRP A 67 6.62 -9.25 7.45
C TRP A 67 7.41 -8.24 8.29
N LEU A 68 6.73 -7.43 9.11
CA LEU A 68 7.38 -6.40 9.94
C LEU A 68 8.36 -7.03 10.93
N GLN A 69 7.98 -8.13 11.57
CA GLN A 69 8.84 -8.88 12.49
C GLN A 69 10.10 -9.41 11.78
N ALA A 70 9.96 -9.89 10.55
CA ALA A 70 11.09 -10.36 9.75
C ALA A 70 12.05 -9.24 9.28
N GLN A 71 11.72 -7.96 9.48
CA GLN A 71 12.62 -6.83 9.21
C GLN A 71 13.53 -6.47 10.40
N ASN A 72 13.18 -6.93 11.62
CA ASN A 72 13.96 -6.70 12.83
C ASN A 72 14.89 -7.88 13.17
N LEU A 73 15.05 -8.82 12.23
CA LEU A 73 16.05 -9.89 12.24
C LEU A 73 17.23 -9.49 11.35
#